data_AF-A0A2W6BAP6-F1
#
_entry.id   AF-A0A2W6BAP6-F1
#
_cell.length_a   1.000
_cell.length_b   1.000
_cell.length_c   1.000
_cell.angle_alpha   90.00
_cell.angle_beta   90.00
_cell.angle_gamma   90.00
#
_symmetry.space_group_name_H-M   'P 1'
#
loop_
_entity.id
_entity.type
_entity.pdbx_description
1 polymer ?
#
loop_
_entity_poly.entity_id
_entity_poly.type
_entity_poly.pdbx_seq_one_letter_code
_entity_poly.pdbx_strand_id
1 'polypeptide(L)'
;VWTEGEPRGVAWAVDPYADETGWREQGQHTTIWTVSTCQTIYVHHGRRTNEAIDGILGADFGGTIVADCYAAYDHFLGPKQRCWAHLVRDLKALRYEHAADTTETGGWAEGILSIYAQASRARPPPEEGCTSQAIRAREERARQCEALILLLCPSVLDPRLPYATLAKRRHRDPGPD
;
A
#
# COMPACT_ATOMS: atom_id res chain seq x y z
N VAL A 1 7.63 3.18 25.57
CA VAL A 1 7.42 4.44 26.31
C VAL A 1 6.27 5.14 25.62
N TRP A 2 5.11 5.24 26.27
CA TRP A 2 3.99 6.05 25.79
C TRP A 2 4.34 7.51 26.06
N THR A 3 4.35 8.35 25.02
CA THR A 3 4.47 9.80 25.19
C THR A 3 3.20 10.42 24.65
N GLU A 4 2.35 10.96 25.53
CA GLU A 4 1.37 11.97 25.14
C GLU A 4 2.14 13.22 24.71
N GLY A 5 2.03 13.59 23.44
CA GLY A 5 2.71 14.74 22.86
C GLY A 5 2.44 14.84 21.37
N GLU A 6 2.45 16.07 20.85
CA GLU A 6 2.35 16.32 19.41
C GLU A 6 3.37 15.46 18.64
N PRO A 7 2.98 14.95 17.46
CA PRO A 7 3.87 14.13 16.66
C PRO A 7 5.11 14.95 16.27
N ARG A 8 6.25 14.59 16.87
CA ARG A 8 7.55 15.18 16.54
C ARG A 8 8.11 14.40 15.36
N GLY A 9 8.45 15.10 14.29
CA GLY A 9 8.97 14.52 13.06
C GLY A 9 10.07 13.49 13.32
N VAL A 10 9.84 12.26 12.88
CA VAL A 10 10.80 11.17 12.96
C VAL A 10 11.64 11.19 11.68
N ALA A 11 12.96 11.18 11.81
CA ALA A 11 13.83 10.97 10.64
C ALA A 11 13.78 9.50 10.22
N TRP A 12 13.22 9.21 9.05
CA TRP A 12 13.10 7.86 8.51
C TRP A 12 14.31 7.51 7.64
N ALA A 13 15.12 6.54 8.09
CA ALA A 13 16.30 6.07 7.35
C ALA A 13 15.96 5.05 6.24
N VAL A 14 14.76 4.48 6.28
CA VAL A 14 14.21 3.54 5.29
C VAL A 14 12.73 3.82 5.11
N ASP A 15 12.17 3.37 3.99
CA ASP A 15 10.76 3.57 3.63
C ASP A 15 9.82 3.01 4.73
N PRO A 16 8.98 3.85 5.36
CA PRO A 16 8.09 3.44 6.43
C PRO A 16 6.80 2.80 5.93
N TYR A 17 6.27 1.87 6.72
CA TYR A 17 4.95 1.28 6.58
C TYR A 17 3.98 1.97 7.53
N ALA A 18 2.95 2.62 7.00
CA ALA A 18 1.89 3.24 7.76
C ALA A 18 0.62 2.38 7.74
N ASP A 19 -0.04 2.30 8.88
CA ASP A 19 -1.35 1.66 9.05
C ASP A 19 -2.12 2.34 10.18
N GLU A 20 -3.44 2.27 10.12
CA GLU A 20 -4.29 2.89 11.13
C GLU A 20 -5.52 2.07 11.46
N THR A 21 -5.84 1.99 12.74
CA THR A 21 -7.00 1.25 13.25
C THR A 21 -7.90 2.19 14.03
N GLY A 22 -9.13 2.39 13.55
CA GLY A 22 -10.12 3.26 14.18
C GLY A 22 -11.16 2.49 14.99
N TRP A 23 -11.61 3.08 16.10
CA TRP A 23 -12.75 2.58 16.90
C TRP A 23 -13.51 3.73 17.56
N ARG A 24 -14.57 3.41 18.32
CA ARG A 24 -15.31 4.40 19.11
C ARG A 24 -14.93 4.29 20.58
N GLU A 25 -14.52 5.40 21.17
CA GLU A 25 -14.25 5.56 22.60
C GLU A 25 -15.23 6.59 23.16
N GLN A 26 -16.06 6.19 24.13
CA GLN A 26 -17.10 7.05 24.74
C GLN A 26 -17.98 7.77 23.69
N GLY A 27 -18.31 7.07 22.61
CA GLY A 27 -19.13 7.60 21.53
C GLY A 27 -18.37 8.50 20.52
N GLN A 28 -17.09 8.79 20.74
CA GLN A 28 -16.24 9.55 19.81
C GLN A 28 -15.37 8.62 18.97
N HIS A 29 -15.13 8.97 17.70
CA HIS A 29 -14.21 8.22 16.84
C HIS A 29 -12.76 8.54 17.22
N THR A 30 -11.98 7.51 17.48
CA THR A 30 -10.53 7.59 17.73
C THR A 30 -9.78 6.61 16.83
N THR A 31 -8.47 6.74 16.74
CA THR A 31 -7.61 5.95 15.88
C THR A 31 -6.22 5.79 16.51
N ILE A 32 -5.66 4.59 16.40
CA ILE A 32 -4.22 4.40 16.54
C ILE A 32 -3.62 4.40 15.15
N TRP A 33 -2.65 5.28 14.96
CA TRP A 33 -1.72 5.30 13.86
C TRP A 33 -0.48 4.52 14.24
N THR A 34 -0.01 3.68 13.34
CA THR A 34 1.28 3.01 13.44
C THR A 34 2.10 3.34 12.21
N VAL A 35 3.34 3.81 12.42
CA VAL A 35 4.31 4.01 11.34
C VAL A 35 5.57 3.28 11.72
N SER A 36 6.00 2.34 10.88
CA SER A 36 7.03 1.37 11.25
C SER A 36 8.04 1.14 10.15
N THR A 37 9.26 0.83 10.55
CA THR A 37 10.34 0.32 9.71
C THR A 37 10.84 -0.99 10.32
N CYS A 38 11.85 -1.60 9.70
CA CYS A 38 12.53 -2.75 10.31
C CYS A 38 13.27 -2.42 11.62
N GLN A 39 13.45 -1.14 11.96
CA GLN A 39 14.23 -0.70 13.13
C GLN A 39 13.38 0.02 14.18
N THR A 40 12.32 0.69 13.76
CA THR A 40 11.58 1.63 14.61
C THR A 40 10.08 1.48 14.40
N ILE A 41 9.30 1.54 15.48
CA ILE A 41 7.84 1.62 15.44
C ILE A 41 7.42 2.88 16.19
N TYR A 42 6.65 3.73 15.52
CA TYR A 42 5.98 4.89 16.09
C TYR A 42 4.48 4.60 16.20
N VAL A 43 3.89 4.97 17.34
CA VAL A 43 2.47 4.75 17.63
C VAL A 43 1.88 6.07 18.12
N HIS A 44 0.78 6.50 17.50
CA HIS A 44 0.06 7.71 17.90
C HIS A 44 -1.43 7.45 18.04
N HIS A 45 -1.98 7.81 19.19
CA HIS A 45 -3.41 7.75 19.45
C HIS A 45 -4.01 9.13 19.20
N GLY A 46 -4.96 9.22 18.28
CA GLY A 46 -5.54 10.49 17.88
C GLY A 46 -6.64 10.34 16.83
N ARG A 47 -7.00 11.46 16.22
CA ARG A 47 -8.00 11.47 15.14
C ARG A 47 -7.40 10.92 13.85
N ARG A 48 -8.27 10.42 12.98
CA ARG A 48 -7.89 9.94 11.65
C ARG A 48 -7.85 11.09 10.64
N THR A 49 -6.82 11.94 10.70
CA THR A 49 -6.67 13.11 9.82
C THR A 49 -5.31 13.12 9.11
N ASN A 50 -5.21 13.90 8.03
CA ASN A 50 -3.98 14.06 7.26
C ASN A 50 -2.86 14.68 8.12
N GLU A 51 -3.22 15.63 8.98
CA GLU A 51 -2.27 16.31 9.87
C GLU A 51 -1.65 15.34 10.88
N ALA A 52 -2.39 14.31 11.31
CA ALA A 52 -1.87 13.29 12.20
C ALA A 52 -0.73 12.53 11.54
N ILE A 53 -0.90 12.04 10.31
CA ILE A 53 0.16 11.32 9.59
C ILE A 53 1.30 12.24 9.15
N ASP A 54 1.02 13.47 8.74
CA ASP A 54 2.05 14.47 8.38
C ASP A 54 2.97 14.78 9.55
N GLY A 55 2.40 14.92 10.75
CA GLY A 55 3.19 15.13 11.96
C GLY A 55 4.09 13.92 12.28
N ILE A 56 3.60 12.69 12.05
CA ILE A 56 4.38 11.47 12.31
C ILE A 56 5.56 11.37 11.35
N LEU A 57 5.32 11.62 10.07
CA LEU A 57 6.35 11.58 9.04
C LEU A 57 7.34 12.73 9.17
N GLY A 58 6.87 13.90 9.61
CA GLY A 58 7.63 15.14 9.66
C GLY A 58 7.64 15.87 8.33
N ALA A 59 7.75 17.21 8.39
CA ALA A 59 7.69 18.09 7.22
C ALA A 59 8.79 17.82 6.18
N ASP A 60 9.93 17.26 6.61
CA ASP A 60 11.08 16.97 5.74
C ASP A 60 11.09 15.53 5.19
N PHE A 61 9.98 14.78 5.30
CA PHE A 61 9.91 13.42 4.78
C PHE A 61 9.98 13.41 3.24
N GLY A 62 11.10 12.94 2.70
CA GLY A 62 11.33 12.77 1.26
C GLY A 62 11.40 11.32 0.78
N GLY A 63 11.06 10.35 1.64
CA GLY A 63 11.10 8.91 1.33
C GLY A 63 9.84 8.40 0.63
N THR A 64 9.78 7.09 0.39
CA THR A 64 8.55 6.43 -0.09
C THR A 64 7.74 5.94 1.10
N ILE A 65 6.49 6.36 1.23
CA ILE A 65 5.59 5.78 2.22
C ILE A 65 4.90 4.54 1.66
N VAL A 66 4.90 3.44 2.42
CA VAL A 66 4.09 2.26 2.14
C VAL A 66 2.82 2.33 2.98
N ALA A 67 1.68 2.59 2.36
CA ALA A 67 0.40 2.73 3.04
C ALA A 67 -0.69 1.94 2.31
N ASP A 68 -1.86 1.76 2.94
CA ASP A 68 -3.01 1.20 2.26
C ASP A 68 -3.58 2.15 1.20
N CYS A 69 -4.80 1.89 0.70
CA CYS A 69 -5.46 2.76 -0.28
C CYS A 69 -6.39 3.80 0.36
N TYR A 70 -6.18 4.13 1.64
CA TYR A 70 -7.01 5.10 2.32
C TYR A 70 -6.77 6.52 1.80
N ALA A 71 -7.86 7.28 1.68
CA ALA A 71 -7.84 8.62 1.12
C ALA A 71 -7.01 9.63 1.92
N ALA A 72 -6.72 9.38 3.21
CA ALA A 72 -5.83 10.24 3.98
C ALA A 72 -4.37 10.19 3.52
N TYR A 73 -4.01 9.30 2.58
CA TYR A 73 -2.70 9.31 1.95
C TYR A 73 -2.73 10.01 0.57
N ASP A 74 -3.89 10.45 0.08
CA ASP A 74 -4.01 11.06 -1.25
C ASP A 74 -3.26 12.40 -1.34
N HIS A 75 -3.16 13.15 -0.23
CA HIS A 75 -2.51 14.47 -0.21
C HIS A 75 -0.98 14.42 -0.26
N PHE A 76 -0.36 13.26 -0.01
CA PHE A 76 1.09 13.12 -0.18
C PHE A 76 1.47 13.23 -1.65
N LEU A 77 2.34 14.19 -1.96
CA LEU A 77 2.85 14.44 -3.31
C LEU A 77 4.12 13.63 -3.63
N GLY A 78 4.76 13.05 -2.62
CA GLY A 78 5.94 12.19 -2.77
C GLY A 78 5.62 10.77 -3.24
N PRO A 79 6.65 9.94 -3.47
CA PRO A 79 6.46 8.54 -3.85
C PRO A 79 5.63 7.78 -2.83
N LYS A 80 4.64 7.02 -3.33
CA LYS A 80 3.79 6.15 -2.53
C LYS A 80 3.84 4.73 -3.06
N GLN A 81 3.93 3.76 -2.16
CA GLN A 81 3.72 2.36 -2.49
C GLN A 81 2.45 1.87 -1.80
N ARG A 82 1.55 1.24 -2.56
CA ARG A 82 0.38 0.58 -1.96
C ARG A 82 0.81 -0.68 -1.20
N CYS A 83 0.25 -0.88 -0.02
CA CYS A 83 0.56 -2.00 0.85
C CYS A 83 0.00 -3.30 0.26
N TRP A 84 0.91 -4.18 -0.18
CA TRP A 84 0.55 -5.49 -0.72
C TRP A 84 -0.21 -6.36 0.28
N ALA A 85 0.08 -6.27 1.58
CA ALA A 85 -0.62 -7.07 2.59
C ALA A 85 -2.12 -6.74 2.65
N HIS A 86 -2.46 -5.45 2.58
CA HIS A 86 -3.85 -4.99 2.51
C HIS A 86 -4.53 -5.44 1.21
N LEU A 87 -3.87 -5.22 0.08
CA LEU A 87 -4.40 -5.65 -1.22
C LEU A 87 -4.63 -7.17 -1.27
N VAL A 88 -3.69 -7.98 -0.80
CA VAL A 88 -3.81 -9.45 -0.76
C VAL A 88 -4.98 -9.89 0.14
N ARG A 89 -5.19 -9.21 1.28
CA ARG A 89 -6.32 -9.49 2.17
C ARG A 89 -7.65 -9.20 1.47
N ASP A 90 -7.76 -8.03 0.83
CA ASP A 90 -8.97 -7.63 0.11
C ASP A 90 -9.28 -8.55 -1.07
N LEU A 91 -8.26 -8.99 -1.81
CA LEU A 91 -8.43 -9.95 -2.92
C LEU A 91 -8.90 -11.31 -2.42
N LYS A 92 -8.39 -11.79 -1.29
CA LYS A 92 -8.84 -13.04 -0.68
C LYS A 92 -10.27 -12.95 -0.17
N ALA A 93 -10.65 -11.82 0.45
CA ALA A 93 -12.02 -11.57 0.87
C ALA A 93 -12.96 -11.54 -0.34
N LEU A 94 -12.59 -10.82 -1.40
CA LEU A 94 -13.36 -10.75 -2.65
C LEU A 94 -13.56 -12.15 -3.25
N ARG A 95 -12.51 -12.98 -3.30
CA ARG A 95 -12.63 -14.37 -3.77
C ARG A 95 -13.54 -15.22 -2.90
N TYR A 96 -13.56 -14.99 -1.59
CA TYR A 96 -14.43 -15.71 -0.67
C TYR A 96 -15.90 -15.30 -0.85
N GLU A 97 -16.17 -14.01 -0.92
CA GLU A 97 -17.52 -13.45 -1.13
C GLU A 97 -18.11 -13.84 -2.51
N HIS A 98 -17.25 -13.95 -3.52
CA HIS A 98 -17.62 -14.28 -4.89
C HIS A 98 -17.14 -15.67 -5.33
N ALA A 99 -17.13 -16.65 -4.41
CA ALA A 99 -16.56 -17.97 -4.67
C ALA A 99 -17.23 -18.72 -5.85
N ALA A 100 -18.49 -18.41 -6.16
CA ALA A 100 -19.21 -18.98 -7.30
C ALA A 100 -18.85 -18.33 -8.66
N ASP A 101 -18.31 -17.10 -8.66
CA ASP A 101 -17.83 -16.40 -9.85
C ASP A 101 -16.34 -16.68 -10.04
N THR A 102 -16.05 -17.71 -10.82
CA THR A 102 -14.67 -18.09 -11.17
C THR A 102 -14.16 -17.41 -12.44
N THR A 103 -15.02 -16.72 -13.19
CA THR A 103 -14.68 -16.22 -14.53
C THR A 103 -14.16 -14.81 -14.50
N GLU A 104 -14.91 -13.86 -13.95
CA GLU A 104 -14.54 -12.44 -14.07
C GLU A 104 -13.88 -11.94 -12.79
N THR A 105 -14.64 -11.89 -11.68
CA THR A 105 -14.13 -11.41 -10.39
C THR A 105 -13.07 -12.35 -9.84
N GLY A 106 -13.35 -13.66 -9.84
CA GLY A 106 -12.43 -14.67 -9.36
C GLY A 106 -11.16 -14.75 -10.21
N GLY A 107 -11.29 -14.71 -11.54
CA GLY A 107 -10.16 -14.73 -12.47
C GLY A 107 -9.25 -13.52 -12.31
N TRP A 108 -9.84 -12.32 -12.21
CA TRP A 108 -9.08 -11.10 -11.95
C TRP A 108 -8.31 -11.17 -10.63
N ALA A 109 -8.99 -11.54 -9.54
CA ALA A 109 -8.38 -11.59 -8.22
C ALA A 109 -7.24 -12.63 -8.16
N GLU A 110 -7.43 -13.80 -8.77
CA GLU A 110 -6.40 -14.83 -8.87
C GLU A 110 -5.19 -14.37 -9.69
N GLY A 111 -5.43 -13.70 -10.82
CA GLY A 111 -4.35 -13.14 -11.64
C GLY A 111 -3.48 -12.16 -10.86
N ILE A 112 -4.08 -11.26 -10.09
CA ILE A 112 -3.35 -10.34 -9.23
C ILE A 112 -2.57 -11.07 -8.14
N LEU A 113 -3.19 -12.04 -7.45
CA LEU A 113 -2.54 -12.82 -6.41
C LEU A 113 -1.33 -13.61 -6.96
N SER A 114 -1.44 -14.12 -8.18
CA SER A 114 -0.34 -14.81 -8.88
C SER A 114 0.84 -13.87 -9.16
N ILE A 115 0.58 -12.63 -9.59
CA ILE A 115 1.65 -11.64 -9.79
C ILE A 115 2.34 -11.31 -8.45
N TYR A 116 1.57 -11.09 -7.39
CA TYR A 116 2.14 -10.88 -6.06
C TYR A 116 3.00 -12.06 -5.61
N ALA A 117 2.51 -13.29 -5.80
CA ALA A 117 3.26 -14.50 -5.46
C ALA A 117 4.58 -14.58 -6.25
N GLN A 118 4.57 -14.22 -7.53
CA GLN A 118 5.78 -14.15 -8.35
C GLN A 118 6.74 -13.06 -7.87
N ALA A 119 6.25 -11.86 -7.56
CA ALA A 119 7.05 -10.74 -7.05
C ALA A 119 7.68 -11.05 -5.68
N SER A 120 6.99 -11.85 -4.85
CA SER A 120 7.43 -12.20 -3.50
C SER A 120 8.43 -13.37 -3.44
N ARG A 121 8.68 -14.06 -4.56
CA ARG A 121 9.68 -15.14 -4.61
C ARG A 121 11.08 -14.62 -4.29
N ALA A 122 11.88 -15.48 -3.67
CA ALA A 122 13.30 -15.25 -3.45
C ALA A 122 13.96 -14.74 -4.73
N ARG A 123 14.81 -13.73 -4.57
CA ARG A 123 15.54 -13.14 -5.69
C ARG A 123 16.52 -14.18 -6.24
N PRO A 124 16.60 -14.37 -7.57
CA PRO A 124 17.65 -15.15 -8.16
C PRO A 124 19.00 -14.43 -8.00
N PRO A 125 20.14 -15.14 -8.08
CA PRO A 125 21.48 -14.55 -7.88
C PRO A 125 21.77 -13.28 -8.71
N PRO A 126 21.32 -13.14 -9.98
CA PRO A 126 21.54 -11.92 -10.76
C PRO A 126 20.88 -10.66 -10.18
N GLU A 127 19.88 -10.81 -9.31
CA GLU A 127 19.14 -9.72 -8.67
C GLU A 127 19.65 -9.41 -7.24
N GLU A 128 20.67 -10.10 -6.75
CA GLU A 128 21.18 -9.94 -5.38
C GLU A 128 22.27 -8.85 -5.27
N GLY A 129 22.34 -8.21 -4.10
CA GLY A 129 23.35 -7.18 -3.82
C GLY A 129 23.06 -5.79 -4.41
N CYS A 130 24.05 -4.91 -4.36
CA CYS A 130 23.91 -3.49 -4.73
C CYS A 130 24.55 -3.11 -6.08
N THR A 131 24.99 -4.07 -6.89
CA THR A 131 25.61 -3.77 -8.19
C THR A 131 24.60 -3.14 -9.15
N SER A 132 25.06 -2.32 -10.09
CA SER A 132 24.18 -1.70 -11.10
C SER A 132 23.44 -2.75 -11.94
N GLN A 133 24.05 -3.90 -12.19
CA GLN A 133 23.40 -5.02 -12.87
C GLN A 133 22.25 -5.59 -12.03
N ALA A 134 22.48 -5.82 -10.74
CA ALA A 134 21.46 -6.33 -9.84
C ALA A 134 20.30 -5.33 -9.65
N ILE A 135 20.60 -4.03 -9.58
CA ILE A 135 19.60 -2.97 -9.55
C ILE A 135 18.73 -3.03 -10.82
N ARG A 136 19.34 -3.04 -12.00
CA ARG A 136 18.61 -3.12 -13.28
C ARG A 136 17.77 -4.39 -13.41
N ALA A 137 18.27 -5.52 -12.93
CA ALA A 137 17.52 -6.78 -12.96
C ALA A 137 16.26 -6.71 -12.07
N ARG A 138 16.36 -6.09 -10.89
CA ARG A 138 15.20 -5.84 -10.01
C ARG A 138 14.19 -4.88 -10.64
N GLU A 139 14.67 -3.80 -11.27
CA GLU A 139 13.82 -2.84 -11.98
C GLU A 139 13.09 -3.49 -13.16
N GLU A 140 13.77 -4.36 -13.92
CA GLU A 140 13.14 -5.13 -15.00
C GLU A 140 12.05 -6.05 -14.48
N ARG A 141 12.30 -6.81 -13.41
CA ARG A 141 11.28 -7.66 -12.78
C ARG A 141 10.10 -6.84 -12.26
N ALA A 142 10.35 -5.68 -11.66
CA ALA A 142 9.29 -4.77 -11.22
C ALA A 142 8.45 -4.27 -12.40
N ARG A 143 9.08 -3.83 -13.50
CA ARG A 143 8.39 -3.42 -14.74
C ARG A 143 7.56 -4.54 -15.35
N GLN A 144 8.05 -5.78 -15.31
CA GLN A 144 7.29 -6.94 -15.78
C GLN A 144 6.05 -7.21 -14.92
N CYS A 145 6.18 -7.17 -13.59
CA CYS A 145 5.03 -7.30 -12.69
C CYS A 145 4.01 -6.17 -12.91
N GLU A 146 4.47 -4.94 -13.07
CA GLU A 146 3.62 -3.78 -13.37
C GLU A 146 2.87 -3.94 -14.69
N ALA A 147 3.57 -4.35 -15.76
CA ALA A 147 2.95 -4.60 -17.05
C ALA A 147 1.85 -5.68 -16.97
N LEU A 148 2.10 -6.77 -16.24
CA LEU A 148 1.11 -7.83 -16.03
C LEU A 148 -0.11 -7.33 -15.23
N ILE A 149 0.11 -6.45 -14.24
CA ILE A 149 -0.96 -5.82 -13.49
C ILE A 149 -1.82 -4.95 -14.41
N LEU A 150 -1.20 -4.15 -15.26
CA LEU A 150 -1.90 -3.28 -16.20
C LEU A 150 -2.73 -4.08 -17.21
N LEU A 151 -2.23 -5.23 -17.68
CA LEU A 151 -2.98 -6.12 -18.57
C LEU A 151 -4.23 -6.73 -17.91
N LEU A 152 -4.21 -6.90 -16.59
CA LEU A 152 -5.37 -7.38 -15.82
C LEU A 152 -6.32 -6.26 -15.41
N CYS A 153 -5.92 -4.99 -15.52
CA CYS A 153 -6.78 -3.86 -15.25
C CYS A 153 -7.54 -3.46 -16.53
N PRO A 154 -8.87 -3.61 -16.58
CA PRO A 154 -9.63 -3.22 -17.77
C PRO A 154 -9.53 -1.71 -18.00
N SER A 155 -9.41 -1.28 -19.25
CA SER A 155 -9.34 0.14 -19.62
C SER A 155 -10.63 0.90 -19.32
N VAL A 156 -11.76 0.19 -19.27
CA VAL A 156 -13.06 0.71 -18.82
C VAL A 156 -13.55 -0.18 -17.69
N LEU A 157 -13.66 0.39 -16.48
CA LEU A 157 -14.17 -0.30 -15.31
C LEU A 157 -15.70 -0.18 -15.24
N ASP A 158 -16.41 -1.30 -15.36
CA ASP A 158 -17.84 -1.34 -15.01
C ASP A 158 -17.98 -1.23 -13.48
N PRO A 159 -18.57 -0.15 -12.95
CA PRO A 159 -18.68 0.06 -11.51
C PRO A 159 -19.57 -0.96 -10.80
N ARG A 160 -20.33 -1.77 -11.54
CA ARG A 160 -21.19 -2.83 -11.00
C ARG A 160 -20.43 -4.11 -10.69
N LEU A 161 -19.21 -4.26 -11.23
CA LEU A 161 -18.40 -5.44 -11.00
C LEU A 161 -17.82 -5.43 -9.58
N PRO A 162 -17.85 -6.56 -8.86
CA PRO A 162 -17.37 -6.61 -7.48
C PRO A 162 -15.92 -6.14 -7.30
N TYR A 163 -15.05 -6.46 -8.26
CA TYR A 163 -13.64 -6.04 -8.20
C TYR A 163 -13.41 -4.56 -8.54
N ALA A 164 -14.41 -3.84 -9.06
CA ALA A 164 -14.24 -2.48 -9.57
C ALA A 164 -13.73 -1.51 -8.50
N THR A 165 -14.16 -1.67 -7.25
CA THR A 165 -13.67 -0.85 -6.13
C THR A 165 -12.17 -1.06 -5.90
N LEU A 166 -11.69 -2.30 -5.94
CA LEU A 166 -10.26 -2.60 -5.77
C LEU A 166 -9.43 -2.20 -6.98
N ALA A 167 -9.97 -2.33 -8.20
CA ALA A 167 -9.30 -1.87 -9.41
C ALA A 167 -9.18 -0.33 -9.48
N LYS A 168 -10.20 0.42 -9.05
CA LYS A 168 -10.16 1.89 -8.95
C LYS A 168 -9.06 2.39 -8.02
N ARG A 169 -8.78 1.65 -6.94
CA ARG A 169 -7.63 1.87 -6.06
C ARG A 169 -6.28 1.56 -6.74
N ARG A 170 -6.18 1.54 -8.06
CA ARG A 170 -4.90 1.47 -8.78
C ARG A 170 -4.75 2.60 -9.77
N HIS A 171 -5.86 3.05 -10.36
CA HIS A 171 -5.91 4.20 -11.26
C HIS A 171 -5.78 5.55 -10.55
N ARG A 172 -5.75 5.58 -9.21
CA ARG A 172 -5.75 6.81 -8.42
C ARG A 172 -4.36 7.33 -8.06
N ASP A 173 -3.34 7.01 -8.86
CA ASP A 173 -2.10 7.79 -8.82
C ASP A 173 -2.26 8.98 -9.76
N PRO A 174 -2.30 10.22 -9.23
CA PRO A 174 -2.07 11.37 -10.08
C PRO A 174 -0.59 11.30 -10.47
N GLY A 175 -0.31 10.82 -11.68
CA GLY A 175 0.94 11.19 -12.33
C GLY A 175 1.04 12.73 -12.38
N PRO A 176 2.26 13.29 -12.42
CA PRO A 176 2.40 14.73 -12.45
C PRO A 176 1.77 15.28 -13.74
N ASP A 177 0.86 16.25 -13.59
CA ASP A 177 0.51 17.20 -14.65
C ASP A 177 1.74 18.06 -15.01
#